data_AF-A0A2N0NHB7-F1
#
_entry.id   AF-A0A2N0NHB7-F1
#
_cell.length_a   1.000
_cell.length_b   1.000
_cell.length_c   1.000
_cell.angle_alpha   90.00
_cell.angle_beta   90.00
_cell.angle_gamma   90.00
#
_symmetry.space_group_name_H-M   'P 1'
#
loop_
_entity.id
_entity.type
_entity.pdbx_description
1 polymer ?
#
loop_
_entity_poly.entity_id
_entity_poly.type
_entity_poly.pdbx_seq_one_letter_code
_entity_poly.pdbx_strand_id
1 'polypeptide(L)'
;YIGNLPTSKQEKALINLNFLNKIKEVLLNPKNNTISNKNTRSWIKKKFKLKEIIPGDYRVIVAVNNNPVLAVKNMYEVLCRTHAE
;
A
#
# COMPACT_ATOMS: atom_id res chain seq x y z
N TYR A 1 10.67 2.17 17.96
CA TYR A 1 9.57 3.07 17.53
C TYR A 1 8.36 2.29 17.02
N ILE A 2 8.44 1.56 15.90
CA ILE A 2 7.30 0.80 15.34
C ILE A 2 6.74 -0.24 16.33
N GLY A 3 7.60 -1.03 16.99
CA GLY A 3 7.19 -2.07 17.95
C GLY A 3 6.43 -1.55 19.18
N ASN A 4 6.46 -0.24 19.43
CA ASN A 4 5.75 0.40 20.54
C ASN A 4 4.35 0.92 20.11
N LEU A 5 4.01 0.83 18.83
CA LEU A 5 2.69 1.19 18.33
C LEU A 5 1.70 0.03 18.52
N PRO A 6 0.39 0.31 18.72
CA PRO A 6 -0.64 -0.70 18.59
C PRO A 6 -0.58 -1.40 17.22
N THR A 7 -0.86 -2.71 17.16
CA THR A 7 -0.78 -3.52 15.93
C THR A 7 -1.51 -2.90 14.73
N SER A 8 -2.69 -2.31 14.98
CA SER A 8 -3.49 -1.61 13.96
C SER A 8 -2.85 -0.34 13.40
N LYS A 9 -1.91 0.26 14.13
CA LYS A 9 -1.08 1.40 13.69
C LYS A 9 0.23 0.92 13.08
N GLN A 10 0.79 -0.20 13.54
CA GLN A 10 1.99 -0.80 12.94
C GLN A 10 1.76 -1.17 11.46
N GLU A 11 0.65 -1.86 11.15
CA GLU A 11 0.28 -2.24 9.77
C GLU A 11 0.12 -1.04 8.83
N LYS A 12 -0.28 0.12 9.39
CA LYS A 12 -0.47 1.37 8.63
C LYS A 12 0.81 2.20 8.51
N ALA A 13 1.75 2.03 9.45
CA ALA A 13 3.03 2.73 9.46
C ALA A 13 4.04 2.09 8.49
N LEU A 14 3.99 0.76 8.35
CA LEU A 14 4.84 0.00 7.45
C LEU A 14 3.98 -0.95 6.60
N ILE A 15 3.78 -0.58 5.34
CA ILE A 15 3.02 -1.39 4.39
C ILE A 15 3.91 -2.57 3.98
N ASN A 16 3.60 -3.76 4.49
CA ASN A 16 4.22 -5.00 4.03
C ASN A 16 3.58 -5.48 2.73
N LEU A 17 4.17 -6.49 2.09
CA LEU A 17 3.69 -7.02 0.81
C LEU A 17 2.25 -7.55 0.90
N ASN A 18 1.90 -8.23 1.99
CA ASN A 18 0.56 -8.76 2.21
C ASN A 18 -0.48 -7.63 2.27
N PHE A 19 -0.20 -6.56 3.00
CA PHE A 19 -1.07 -5.41 3.10
C PHE A 19 -1.12 -4.61 1.80
N LEU A 20 -0.02 -4.53 1.04
CA LEU A 20 0.00 -3.95 -0.29
C LEU A 20 -0.92 -4.70 -1.26
N ASN A 21 -0.90 -6.03 -1.24
CA ASN A 21 -1.80 -6.86 -2.04
C ASN A 21 -3.26 -6.61 -1.64
N LYS A 22 -3.53 -6.53 -0.33
CA LYS A 22 -4.85 -6.20 0.19
C LYS A 22 -5.34 -4.82 -0.26
N ILE A 23 -4.45 -3.82 -0.28
CA ILE A 23 -4.74 -2.49 -0.83
C ILE A 23 -5.11 -2.60 -2.31
N LYS A 24 -4.30 -3.32 -3.12
CA LYS A 24 -4.56 -3.52 -4.55
C LYS A 24 -5.92 -4.18 -4.78
N GLU A 25 -6.23 -5.23 -4.03
CA GLU A 25 -7.50 -5.98 -4.14
C GLU A 25 -8.73 -5.14 -3.77
N VAL A 26 -8.65 -4.35 -2.68
CA VAL A 26 -9.73 -3.44 -2.27
C VAL A 26 -9.99 -2.36 -3.32
N LEU A 27 -8.94 -1.88 -4.00
CA LEU A 27 -9.07 -0.86 -5.04
C LEU A 27 -9.55 -1.43 -6.37
N LEU A 28 -9.17 -2.67 -6.73
CA LEU A 28 -9.66 -3.38 -7.91
C LEU A 28 -11.14 -3.78 -7.75
N ASN A 29 -11.53 -4.20 -6.55
CA ASN A 29 -12.87 -4.72 -6.25
C ASN A 29 -13.56 -3.87 -5.16
N PRO A 30 -13.87 -2.59 -5.41
CA PRO A 30 -14.34 -1.66 -4.38
C PRO A 30 -15.70 -2.00 -3.77
N LYS A 31 -16.51 -2.83 -4.47
CA LYS A 31 -17.82 -3.33 -4.02
C LYS A 31 -17.69 -4.60 -3.17
N ASN A 32 -16.55 -5.29 -3.22
CA ASN A 32 -16.34 -6.50 -2.45
C ASN A 32 -16.08 -6.15 -0.97
N ASN A 33 -17.05 -6.48 -0.13
CA ASN A 33 -17.03 -6.16 1.30
C ASN A 33 -16.30 -7.23 2.15
N THR A 34 -15.92 -8.38 1.57
CA THR A 34 -15.29 -9.50 2.30
C THR A 34 -13.78 -9.37 2.42
N ILE A 35 -13.14 -8.59 1.54
CA ILE A 35 -11.68 -8.43 1.48
C ILE A 35 -11.12 -7.79 2.75
N SER A 36 -11.88 -6.90 3.40
CA SER A 36 -11.46 -6.19 4.60
C SER A 36 -12.63 -5.56 5.35
N ASN A 37 -12.41 -5.26 6.63
CA ASN A 37 -13.39 -4.52 7.43
C ASN A 37 -13.65 -3.11 6.84
N LYS A 38 -14.82 -2.54 7.20
CA LYS A 38 -15.31 -1.25 6.68
C LYS A 38 -14.31 -0.10 6.89
N ASN A 39 -13.69 -0.03 8.07
CA ASN A 39 -12.77 1.05 8.44
C ASN A 39 -11.49 1.01 7.59
N THR A 40 -10.92 -0.19 7.42
CA THR A 40 -9.74 -0.42 6.57
C THR A 40 -10.05 -0.06 5.12
N ARG A 41 -11.18 -0.51 4.57
CA ARG A 41 -11.56 -0.18 3.19
C ARG A 41 -11.76 1.32 2.97
N SER A 42 -12.44 2.00 3.90
CA SER A 42 -12.63 3.46 3.84
C SER A 42 -11.29 4.20 3.88
N TRP A 43 -10.39 3.79 4.79
CA TRP A 43 -9.04 4.36 4.87
C TRP A 43 -8.21 4.11 3.61
N ILE A 44 -8.26 2.90 3.04
CA ILE A 44 -7.57 2.55 1.79
C ILE A 44 -8.02 3.46 0.65
N LYS A 45 -9.34 3.56 0.42
CA LYS A 45 -9.92 4.40 -0.64
C LYS A 45 -9.56 5.89 -0.47
N LYS A 46 -9.36 6.35 0.76
CA LYS A 46 -8.95 7.73 1.05
C LYS A 46 -7.45 7.98 0.83
N LYS A 47 -6.61 6.96 1.04
CA LYS A 47 -5.14 7.12 1.07
C LYS A 47 -4.44 6.69 -0.21
N PHE A 48 -5.03 5.79 -0.98
CA PHE A 48 -4.39 5.18 -2.14
C PHE A 48 -5.30 5.20 -3.37
N LYS A 49 -4.67 5.11 -4.53
CA LYS A 49 -5.33 4.90 -5.82
C LYS A 49 -4.49 3.96 -6.68
N LEU A 50 -5.13 3.36 -7.69
CA LEU A 50 -4.43 2.58 -8.70
C LEU A 50 -4.01 3.49 -9.84
N LYS A 51 -2.80 3.28 -10.33
CA LYS A 51 -2.30 3.84 -11.58
C LYS A 51 -1.99 2.68 -12.51
N GLU A 52 -2.66 2.65 -13.65
CA GLU A 52 -2.33 1.71 -14.72
C GLU A 52 -0.97 2.08 -15.31
N ILE A 53 -0.07 1.11 -15.39
CA ILE A 53 1.28 1.29 -15.96
C ILE A 53 1.31 0.73 -17.38
N ILE A 54 0.74 -0.46 -17.55
CA ILE A 54 0.46 -1.12 -18.82
C ILE A 54 -0.95 -1.72 -18.73
N PRO A 55 -1.63 -2.01 -19.86
CA PRO A 55 -2.97 -2.57 -19.84
C PRO A 55 -3.08 -3.80 -18.93
N GLY A 56 -3.91 -3.71 -17.90
CA GLY A 56 -4.12 -4.79 -16.92
C GLY A 56 -3.10 -4.87 -15.79
N ASP A 57 -2.02 -4.06 -15.78
CA ASP A 57 -1.12 -3.94 -14.64
C ASP A 57 -1.26 -2.58 -13.93
N TYR A 58 -1.60 -2.67 -12.65
CA TYR A 58 -1.88 -1.55 -11.79
C TYR A 58 -0.86 -1.47 -10.65
N ARG A 59 -0.31 -0.27 -10.47
CA ARG A 59 0.53 0.09 -9.34
C ARG A 59 -0.27 0.88 -8.32
N VAL A 60 -0.10 0.54 -7.05
CA VAL A 60 -0.69 1.31 -5.93
C VAL A 60 0.15 2.57 -5.70
N ILE A 61 -0.50 3.72 -5.73
CA ILE A 61 0.12 5.02 -5.44
C ILE A 61 -0.61 5.72 -4.31
N VAL A 62 0.13 6.53 -3.55
CA VAL A 62 -0.41 7.36 -2.49
C VAL A 62 -1.19 8.52 -3.11
N ALA A 63 -2.45 8.72 -2.70
CA ALA A 63 -3.36 9.64 -3.35
C ALA A 63 -2.95 11.12 -3.22
N VAL A 64 -2.32 11.50 -2.09
CA VAL A 64 -1.99 12.91 -1.79
C VAL A 64 -0.78 13.43 -2.56
N ASN A 65 0.23 12.60 -2.81
CA ASN A 65 1.50 13.03 -3.42
C ASN A 65 1.88 12.22 -4.66
N ASN A 66 1.04 11.26 -5.10
CA ASN A 66 1.29 10.39 -6.24
C ASN A 66 2.53 9.49 -6.15
N ASN A 67 3.14 9.37 -4.96
CA ASN A 67 4.31 8.53 -4.78
C ASN A 67 3.93 7.04 -4.82
N PRO A 68 4.75 6.16 -5.43
CA PRO A 68 4.51 4.73 -5.41
C PRO A 68 4.59 4.19 -3.98
N VAL A 69 3.68 3.28 -3.63
CA VAL A 69 3.76 2.57 -2.36
C VAL A 69 4.86 1.51 -2.47
N LEU A 70 5.84 1.57 -1.57
CA LEU A 70 6.91 0.59 -1.46
C LEU A 70 6.62 -0.36 -0.30
N ALA A 71 6.63 -1.66 -0.58
CA ALA A 71 6.59 -2.67 0.46
C ALA A 71 7.91 -2.66 1.24
N VAL A 72 7.87 -2.85 2.56
CA VAL A 72 9.08 -2.86 3.43
C VAL A 72 10.22 -3.72 2.89
N LYS A 73 9.88 -4.91 2.34
CA LYS A 73 10.87 -5.86 1.79
C LYS A 73 11.65 -5.28 0.59
N ASN A 74 11.10 -4.28 -0.08
CA ASN A 74 11.71 -3.62 -1.23
C ASN A 74 12.39 -2.29 -0.85
N MET A 75 12.26 -1.81 0.39
CA MET A 75 12.88 -0.55 0.81
C MET A 75 14.41 -0.65 0.77
N TYR A 76 14.98 -1.76 1.22
CA TYR A 76 16.43 -1.97 1.20
C TYR A 76 16.97 -1.97 -0.24
N GLU A 77 16.35 -2.73 -1.14
CA GLU A 77 16.74 -2.78 -2.56
C GLU A 77 16.62 -1.41 -3.24
N VAL A 78 15.53 -0.68 -2.98
CA VAL A 78 15.33 0.67 -3.53
C VAL A 78 16.36 1.66 -2.97
N LEU A 79 16.63 1.63 -1.66
CA LEU A 79 17.65 2.49 -1.04
C LEU A 79 19.04 2.23 -1.61
N CYS A 80 19.41 0.95 -1.77
CA CYS A 80 20.68 0.56 -2.38
C CYS A 80 20.77 1.04 -3.82
N ARG A 81 19.71 0.91 -4.64
CA ARG A 81 19.72 1.45 -6.01
C ARG A 81 19.85 2.97 -6.06
N THR A 82 19.15 3.69 -5.19
CA THR A 82 19.20 5.17 -5.16
C THR A 82 20.55 5.73 -4.70
N HIS A 83 21.32 5.00 -3.89
CA HIS A 83 22.63 5.46 -3.38
C HIS A 83 23.83 4.77 -4.03
N ALA A 84 23.60 3.83 -4.97
CA ALA A 84 24.65 3.18 -5.74
C ALA A 84 25.01 3.93 -7.04
N GLU A 85 24.30 5.02 -7.35
CA GLU A 85 24.66 6.03 -8.35
C GLU A 85 25.30 7.24 -7.65
#